data_AF-A0A6I5NVF8-F1
#
_entry.id   AF-A0A6I5NVF8-F1
#
_cell.length_a   1.000
_cell.length_b   1.000
_cell.length_c   1.000
_cell.angle_alpha   90.00
_cell.angle_beta   90.00
_cell.angle_gamma   90.00
#
_symmetry.space_group_name_H-M   'P 1'
#
loop_
_entity.id
_entity.type
_entity.pdbx_description
1 polymer ?
#
loop_
_entity_poly.entity_id
_entity_poly.type
_entity_poly.pdbx_seq_one_letter_code
_entity_poly.pdbx_strand_id
1 'polypeptide(L)'
;MEEAREHFCDDFVWHYINPELPQIQGDYDGLEGLKTFFTKLGELTHNTFNVQIKQAHTVGHEFVMVHACPRMIIDDYAFETDAVVVWRMVDRRFQEAWDIPGLNSLRPQ
;
A
#
# COMPACT_ATOMS: atom_id res chain seq x y z
N MET A 1 -7.39 -13.56 8.52
CA MET A 1 -5.94 -13.41 8.27
C MET A 1 -5.26 -14.73 7.96
N GLU A 2 -5.70 -15.86 8.52
CA GLU A 2 -5.28 -17.20 8.04
C GLU A 2 -5.50 -17.34 6.52
N GLU A 3 -6.68 -16.93 6.03
CA GLU A 3 -7.08 -16.93 4.61
C GLU A 3 -6.21 -16.01 3.71
N ALA A 4 -5.54 -15.01 4.27
CA ALA A 4 -4.69 -14.14 3.48
C ALA A 4 -3.34 -14.80 3.20
N ARG A 5 -2.83 -15.62 4.11
CA ARG A 5 -1.47 -16.18 4.06
C ARG A 5 -1.23 -17.03 2.81
N GLU A 6 -2.25 -17.76 2.38
CA GLU A 6 -2.21 -18.57 1.16
C GLU A 6 -2.00 -17.75 -0.13
N HIS A 7 -2.25 -16.44 -0.08
CA HIS A 7 -2.04 -15.52 -1.21
C HIS A 7 -0.67 -14.83 -1.23
N PHE A 8 0.15 -14.90 -0.19
CA PHE A 8 1.45 -14.23 -0.12
C PHE A 8 2.58 -15.25 -0.05
N CYS A 9 3.69 -15.04 -0.76
CA CYS A 9 4.91 -15.81 -0.57
C CYS A 9 5.48 -15.61 0.85
N ASP A 10 6.25 -16.58 1.34
CA ASP A 10 6.80 -16.54 2.70
C ASP A 10 7.83 -15.42 2.86
N ASP A 11 8.49 -15.05 1.76
CA ASP A 11 9.45 -13.96 1.59
C ASP A 11 8.85 -12.75 0.86
N PHE A 12 7.53 -12.55 0.97
CA PHE A 12 6.87 -11.36 0.45
C PHE A 12 7.50 -10.06 0.99
N VAL A 13 7.61 -9.01 0.17
CA VAL A 13 8.03 -7.68 0.66
C VAL A 13 7.08 -6.58 0.19
N TRP A 14 6.70 -5.70 1.11
CA TRP A 14 6.00 -4.45 0.81
C TRP A 14 6.96 -3.27 0.90
N HIS A 15 7.21 -2.62 -0.24
CA HIS A 15 8.05 -1.45 -0.36
C HIS A 15 7.17 -0.20 -0.31
N TYR A 16 7.36 0.63 0.72
CA TYR A 16 6.68 1.92 0.86
C TYR A 16 7.67 3.06 0.82
N ILE A 17 7.60 3.88 -0.24
CA ILE A 17 8.49 5.03 -0.43
C ILE A 17 7.67 6.31 -0.34
N ASN A 18 7.72 6.97 0.80
CA ASN A 18 7.07 8.26 0.99
C ASN A 18 7.96 9.21 1.80
N PRO A 19 8.64 10.17 1.15
CA PRO A 19 9.50 11.13 1.86
C PRO A 19 8.72 12.08 2.78
N GLU A 20 7.43 12.28 2.55
CA GLU A 20 6.56 13.10 3.42
C GLU A 20 6.14 12.35 4.69
N LEU A 21 6.27 11.00 4.71
CA LEU A 21 5.96 10.16 5.85
C LEU A 21 7.17 9.28 6.26
N PRO A 22 8.30 9.90 6.63
CA PRO A 22 9.56 9.19 6.85
C PRO A 22 9.53 8.19 8.01
N GLN A 23 8.58 8.30 8.93
CA GLN A 23 8.39 7.41 10.06
C GLN A 23 7.76 6.05 9.70
N ILE A 24 7.13 5.95 8.52
CA ILE A 24 6.53 4.71 8.01
C ILE A 24 7.07 4.27 6.64
N GLN A 25 8.04 4.99 6.07
CA GLN A 25 8.73 4.51 4.86
C GLN A 25 9.67 3.34 5.15
N GLY A 26 9.87 2.49 4.15
CA GLY A 26 10.79 1.36 4.20
C GLY A 26 10.20 0.08 3.62
N ASP A 27 10.97 -0.99 3.78
CA ASP A 27 10.62 -2.33 3.37
C ASP A 27 10.03 -3.10 4.54
N TYR A 28 8.96 -3.86 4.26
CA TYR A 28 8.19 -4.60 5.25
C TYR A 28 8.13 -6.07 4.85
N ASP A 29 8.90 -6.89 5.55
CA ASP A 29 9.08 -8.31 5.23
C ASP A 29 7.93 -9.19 5.73
N GLY A 30 7.43 -10.03 4.84
CA GLY A 30 6.38 -11.00 5.05
C GLY A 30 5.03 -10.38 5.41
N LEU A 31 4.06 -11.25 5.68
CA LEU A 31 2.72 -10.82 6.09
C LEU A 31 2.74 -10.05 7.43
N GLU A 32 3.65 -10.38 8.34
CA GLU A 32 3.81 -9.65 9.61
C GLU A 32 4.39 -8.24 9.41
N GLY A 33 5.32 -8.07 8.47
CA GLY A 33 5.77 -6.75 8.04
C GLY A 33 4.62 -5.93 7.47
N LEU A 34 3.83 -6.50 6.55
CA LEU A 34 2.67 -5.83 5.97
C LEU A 34 1.65 -5.39 7.04
N LYS A 35 1.37 -6.25 8.04
CA LYS A 35 0.52 -5.87 9.19
C LYS A 35 1.13 -4.70 9.95
N THR A 36 2.44 -4.76 10.22
CA THR A 36 3.15 -3.70 10.95
C THR A 36 3.05 -2.37 10.21
N PHE A 37 3.16 -2.36 8.88
CA PHE A 37 2.92 -1.17 8.06
C PHE A 37 1.51 -0.61 8.27
N PHE A 38 0.47 -1.43 8.07
CA PHE A 38 -0.91 -0.95 8.20
C PHE A 38 -1.29 -0.58 9.65
N THR A 39 -0.68 -1.20 10.67
CA THR A 39 -0.84 -0.78 12.06
C THR A 39 -0.27 0.61 12.27
N LYS A 40 0.97 0.87 11.84
CA LYS A 40 1.57 2.21 11.93
C LYS A 40 0.77 3.27 11.16
N LEU A 41 0.29 2.92 9.98
CA LEU A 41 -0.55 3.81 9.16
C LEU A 41 -1.91 4.08 9.84
N GLY A 42 -2.52 3.07 10.44
CA GLY A 42 -3.75 3.21 11.23
C GLY A 42 -3.55 4.12 12.44
N GLU A 43 -2.45 3.95 13.18
CA GLU A 43 -2.10 4.84 14.30
C GLU A 43 -1.90 6.29 13.85
N LEU A 44 -1.11 6.50 12.79
CA LEU A 44 -0.82 7.81 12.22
C LEU A 44 -2.09 8.55 11.75
N THR A 45 -3.03 7.82 11.17
CA THR A 45 -4.26 8.39 10.60
C THR A 45 -5.46 8.32 11.55
N HIS A 46 -5.26 7.91 12.80
CA HIS A 46 -6.35 7.62 13.74
C HIS A 46 -7.44 6.69 13.15
N ASN A 47 -7.02 5.70 12.37
CA ASN A 47 -7.85 4.75 11.63
C ASN A 47 -8.82 5.38 10.62
N THR A 48 -8.53 6.59 10.14
CA THR A 48 -9.31 7.25 9.07
C THR A 48 -8.88 6.82 7.68
N PHE A 49 -7.74 6.13 7.56
CA PHE A 49 -7.23 5.64 6.29
C PHE A 49 -8.24 4.71 5.58
N ASN A 50 -8.55 5.06 4.34
CA ASN A 50 -9.40 4.29 3.44
C ASN A 50 -8.87 4.38 2.01
N VAL A 51 -9.11 3.37 1.19
CA VAL A 51 -8.62 3.33 -0.19
C VAL A 51 -9.77 3.13 -1.17
N GLN A 52 -9.87 4.00 -2.16
CA GLN A 52 -10.69 3.74 -3.33
C GLN A 52 -9.82 3.23 -4.49
N ILE A 53 -10.09 2.03 -4.99
CA ILE A 53 -9.47 1.54 -6.22
C ILE A 53 -10.16 2.17 -7.43
N LYS A 54 -9.40 2.84 -8.29
CA LYS A 54 -9.91 3.45 -9.53
C LYS A 54 -9.80 2.49 -10.71
N GLN A 55 -8.69 1.77 -10.78
CA GLN A 55 -8.41 0.78 -11.82
C GLN A 55 -7.39 -0.24 -11.33
N ALA A 56 -7.47 -1.44 -11.86
CA ALA A 56 -6.48 -2.48 -11.72
C ALA A 56 -6.35 -3.21 -13.05
N HIS A 57 -5.13 -3.45 -13.52
CA HIS A 57 -4.90 -4.22 -14.73
C HIS A 57 -3.61 -5.02 -14.65
N THR A 58 -3.57 -6.12 -15.39
CA THR A 58 -2.39 -6.99 -15.49
C THR A 58 -1.38 -6.41 -16.48
N VAL A 59 -0.10 -6.52 -16.16
CA VAL A 59 1.01 -6.22 -17.05
C VAL A 59 1.82 -7.50 -17.24
N GLY A 60 1.68 -8.12 -18.42
CA GLY A 60 2.19 -9.47 -18.65
C GLY A 60 1.52 -10.50 -17.73
N HIS A 61 2.29 -11.50 -17.31
CA HIS A 61 1.80 -12.60 -16.47
C HIS A 61 2.18 -12.46 -14.99
N GLU A 62 3.10 -11.55 -14.67
CA GLU A 62 3.67 -11.42 -13.33
C GLU A 62 3.14 -10.22 -12.57
N PHE A 63 2.69 -9.15 -13.24
CA PHE A 63 2.39 -7.90 -12.56
C PHE A 63 0.91 -7.53 -12.58
N VAL A 64 0.45 -6.92 -11.49
CA VAL A 64 -0.82 -6.19 -11.43
C VAL A 64 -0.50 -4.75 -11.02
N MET A 65 -0.88 -3.80 -11.85
CA MET A 65 -0.76 -2.38 -11.54
C MET A 65 -2.12 -1.85 -11.09
N VAL A 66 -2.15 -1.21 -9.93
CA VAL A 66 -3.35 -0.70 -9.28
C VAL A 66 -3.23 0.80 -9.08
N HIS A 67 -4.19 1.57 -9.59
CA HIS A 67 -4.35 2.97 -9.22
C HIS A 67 -5.30 3.04 -8.03
N ALA A 68 -4.74 3.43 -6.90
CA ALA A 68 -5.43 3.65 -5.65
C ALA A 68 -5.57 5.16 -5.39
N CYS A 69 -6.68 5.54 -4.76
CA CYS A 69 -6.86 6.88 -4.19
C CYS A 69 -7.06 6.73 -2.67
N PRO A 70 -5.96 6.65 -1.90
CA PRO A 70 -6.04 6.71 -0.45
C PRO A 70 -6.59 8.05 0.04
N ARG A 71 -7.41 7.96 1.09
CA ARG A 71 -8.05 9.04 1.82
C ARG A 71 -7.71 8.89 3.29
N MET A 72 -7.30 9.97 3.92
CA MET A 72 -6.92 9.96 5.34
C MET A 72 -7.01 11.35 5.97
N ILE A 73 -6.92 11.38 7.29
CA ILE A 73 -6.75 12.58 8.10
C ILE A 73 -5.41 12.46 8.84
N ILE A 74 -4.55 13.47 8.72
CA ILE A 74 -3.29 13.61 9.46
C ILE A 74 -3.20 15.06 9.93
N ASP A 75 -2.86 15.29 11.21
CA ASP A 75 -2.76 16.63 11.81
C ASP A 75 -4.00 17.52 11.52
N ASP A 76 -5.19 16.95 11.70
CA ASP A 76 -6.51 17.55 11.41
C ASP A 76 -6.75 17.95 9.94
N TYR A 77 -5.84 17.60 9.03
CA TYR A 77 -5.98 17.83 7.60
C TYR A 77 -6.51 16.59 6.90
N ALA A 78 -7.71 16.69 6.32
CA ALA A 78 -8.33 15.64 5.52
C ALA A 78 -7.95 15.79 4.04
N PHE A 79 -7.35 14.75 3.45
CA PHE A 79 -6.91 14.78 2.06
C PHE A 79 -7.02 13.44 1.37
N GLU A 80 -7.12 13.49 0.05
CA GLU A 80 -6.97 12.37 -0.87
C GLU A 80 -5.67 12.55 -1.66
N THR A 81 -5.00 11.46 -1.99
CA THR A 81 -3.88 11.47 -2.93
C THR A 81 -3.99 10.26 -3.86
N ASP A 82 -3.33 10.30 -5.00
CA ASP A 82 -3.15 9.13 -5.85
C ASP A 82 -1.99 8.27 -5.35
N ALA A 83 -2.09 6.97 -5.58
CA ALA A 83 -0.99 6.03 -5.42
C ALA A 83 -1.06 5.00 -6.56
N VAL A 84 0.11 4.56 -7.02
CA VAL A 84 0.22 3.38 -7.87
C VAL A 84 0.84 2.29 -7.02
N VAL A 85 0.12 1.18 -6.89
CA VAL A 85 0.63 -0.04 -6.26
C VAL A 85 0.92 -1.06 -7.35
N VAL A 86 2.18 -1.45 -7.50
CA VAL A 86 2.61 -2.52 -8.40
C VAL A 86 2.78 -3.78 -7.58
N TRP A 87 1.97 -4.79 -7.87
CA TRP A 87 2.08 -6.11 -7.28
C TRP A 87 2.80 -7.04 -8.24
N ARG A 88 3.78 -7.78 -7.76
CA ARG A 88 4.40 -8.89 -8.48
C ARG A 88 3.93 -10.21 -7.91
N MET A 89 3.63 -11.15 -8.81
CA MET A 89 3.15 -12.47 -8.49
C MET A 89 4.11 -13.55 -9.00
N VAL A 90 4.31 -14.58 -8.18
CA VAL A 90 5.03 -15.81 -8.52
C VAL A 90 4.13 -16.98 -8.09
N ASP A 91 3.92 -17.95 -8.97
CA ASP A 91 3.06 -19.12 -8.71
C ASP A 91 1.68 -18.76 -8.12
N ARG A 92 1.07 -17.69 -8.64
CA ARG A 92 -0.24 -17.14 -8.22
C ARG A 92 -0.28 -16.60 -6.78
N ARG A 93 0.87 -16.38 -6.15
CA ARG A 93 1.04 -15.73 -4.85
C ARG A 93 1.74 -14.38 -5.03
N PHE A 94 1.45 -13.42 -4.17
CA PHE A 94 2.14 -12.13 -4.13
C PHE A 94 3.55 -12.32 -3.57
N GLN A 95 4.54 -11.94 -4.37
CA GLN A 95 5.95 -11.98 -4.01
C GLN A 95 6.44 -10.61 -3.52
N GLU A 96 5.89 -9.55 -4.07
CA GLU A 96 6.46 -8.21 -3.88
C GLU A 96 5.39 -7.16 -4.21
N ALA A 97 5.40 -6.05 -3.49
CA ALA A 97 4.54 -4.91 -3.80
C ALA A 97 5.30 -3.60 -3.62
N TRP A 98 5.13 -2.68 -4.55
CA TRP A 98 5.66 -1.32 -4.49
C TRP A 98 4.52 -0.33 -4.42
N ASP A 99 4.39 0.37 -3.29
CA ASP A 99 3.43 1.45 -3.11
C ASP A 99 4.12 2.80 -3.33
N ILE A 100 3.73 3.44 -4.43
CA ILE A 100 4.34 4.66 -4.95
C ILE A 100 3.29 5.78 -4.84
N PRO A 101 3.40 6.68 -3.85
CA PRO A 101 2.47 7.77 -3.66
C PRO A 101 2.69 8.89 -4.69
N GLY A 102 1.59 9.42 -5.21
CA GLY A 102 1.56 10.62 -6.04
C GLY A 102 1.68 11.87 -5.16
N LEU A 103 2.88 12.21 -4.71
CA LEU A 103 3.11 13.32 -3.76
C LEU A 103 2.59 14.68 -4.24
N ASN A 104 2.50 14.89 -5.55
CA ASN A 104 1.98 16.11 -6.17
C ASN A 104 0.49 16.07 -6.51
N SER A 105 -0.23 15.05 -6.02
CA SER A 105 -1.65 14.83 -6.32
C SER A 105 -2.55 15.02 -5.10
N LEU A 106 -2.02 15.59 -4.02
CA LEU A 106 -2.78 15.92 -2.81
C LEU A 106 -3.97 16.82 -3.13
N ARG A 107 -5.16 16.40 -2.69
CA ARG A 107 -6.43 17.10 -2.87
C ARG A 107 -7.14 17.19 -1.52
N PRO A 108 -7.63 18.37 -1.10
CA PRO A 108 -8.51 18.47 0.06
C PRO A 108 -9.75 17.58 -0.12
N GLN A 109 -10.20 16.97 0.97
CA GLN A 109 -11.49 16.26 1.02
C GLN A 109 -12.64 17.19 1.44
#